data_AF-A0A1F3IMJ6-F1
#
_entry.id   AF-A0A1F3IMJ6-F1
#
_cell.length_a   1.000
_cell.length_b   1.000
_cell.length_c   1.000
_cell.angle_alpha   90.00
_cell.angle_beta   90.00
_cell.angle_gamma   90.00
#
_symmetry.space_group_name_H-M   'P 1'
#
loop_
_entity.id
_entity.type
_entity.pdbx_description
1 polymer ?
#
loop_
_entity_poly.entity_id
_entity_poly.type
_entity_poly.pdbx_seq_one_letter_code
_entity_poly.pdbx_strand_id
1 'polypeptide(L)'
;MIRSKSTKRVYLFVHTEDCSIKTNILGRTFDSEWLKVEPDGTITVKGSNADGYAWDGCSPKFNFLQLTFGTPDGMPVYNTCKPITYYASMFHDAMNQYKKVIDISRKETDKLFKDNLRAAGFIWWWLYYFAVRTFGWIMGKWKLS
;
A
#
# COMPACT_ATOMS: atom_id res chain seq x y z
N MET A 1 29.45 -17.15 20.37
CA MET A 1 29.04 -15.98 19.57
C MET A 1 27.56 -16.14 19.23
N ILE A 2 26.67 -15.59 20.05
CA ILE A 2 25.21 -15.73 19.87
C ILE A 2 24.81 -14.77 18.75
N ARG A 3 24.48 -15.33 17.59
CA ARG A 3 23.91 -14.59 16.45
C ARG A 3 22.69 -13.81 16.95
N SER A 4 22.77 -12.48 16.87
CA SER A 4 21.66 -11.56 17.08
C SER A 4 20.44 -12.02 16.28
N LYS A 5 19.34 -12.35 16.97
CA LYS A 5 18.02 -12.57 16.39
C LYS A 5 17.42 -11.22 15.98
N SER A 6 18.03 -10.57 14.98
CA SER A 6 17.24 -9.65 14.17
C SER A 6 16.49 -10.52 13.18
N THR A 7 15.25 -10.91 13.51
CA THR A 7 14.33 -11.48 12.54
C THR A 7 14.11 -10.40 11.49
N LYS A 8 14.91 -10.43 10.42
CA LYS A 8 14.77 -9.54 9.26
C LYS A 8 13.32 -9.65 8.83
N ARG A 9 12.55 -8.54 8.90
CA ARG A 9 11.17 -8.55 8.38
C ARG A 9 11.24 -8.97 6.92
N VAL A 10 10.51 -10.03 6.59
CA VAL A 10 10.38 -10.52 5.22
C VAL A 10 9.19 -9.81 4.62
N TYR A 11 9.46 -8.87 3.73
CA TYR A 11 8.44 -8.23 2.91
C TYR A 11 8.17 -9.07 1.67
N LEU A 12 6.92 -9.06 1.21
CA LEU A 12 6.53 -9.81 0.02
C LEU A 12 6.99 -9.11 -1.27
N PHE A 13 6.94 -7.79 -1.30
CA PHE A 13 7.28 -6.98 -2.46
C PHE A 13 8.30 -5.90 -2.12
N VAL A 14 9.12 -5.57 -3.11
CA VAL A 14 10.01 -4.41 -3.12
C VAL A 14 9.86 -3.73 -4.48
N HIS A 15 9.77 -2.40 -4.49
CA HIS A 15 9.76 -1.59 -5.70
C HIS A 15 10.95 -0.63 -5.68
N THR A 16 11.78 -0.69 -6.71
CA THR A 16 13.07 0.00 -6.81
C THR A 16 13.01 1.25 -7.69
N GLU A 17 11.84 1.60 -8.20
CA GLU A 17 11.65 2.73 -9.11
C GLU A 17 10.63 3.68 -8.51
N ASP A 18 10.81 4.97 -8.78
CA ASP A 18 9.84 5.97 -8.38
C ASP A 18 8.57 5.81 -9.21
N CYS A 19 7.43 5.75 -8.52
CA CYS A 19 6.14 5.57 -9.17
C CYS A 19 5.21 6.69 -8.72
N SER A 20 4.67 7.42 -9.69
CA SER A 20 3.76 8.54 -9.47
C SER A 20 2.37 8.25 -10.02
N ILE A 21 1.35 8.65 -9.27
CA ILE A 21 -0.03 8.64 -9.73
C ILE A 21 -0.68 10.00 -9.52
N LYS A 22 -1.59 10.36 -10.42
CA LYS A 22 -2.42 11.55 -10.29
C LYS A 22 -3.68 11.23 -9.51
N THR A 23 -3.97 12.02 -8.49
CA THR A 23 -5.12 11.80 -7.60
C THR A 23 -5.93 13.08 -7.40
N ASN A 24 -7.10 12.94 -6.78
CA ASN A 24 -7.96 14.06 -6.42
C ASN A 24 -7.66 14.62 -5.01
N ILE A 25 -6.53 14.24 -4.40
CA ILE A 25 -6.12 14.72 -3.07
C ILE A 25 -5.33 16.01 -3.27
N LEU A 26 -6.04 17.13 -3.40
CA LEU A 26 -5.46 18.43 -3.73
C LEU A 26 -5.08 19.25 -2.48
N GLY A 27 -4.20 20.23 -2.66
CA GLY A 27 -3.88 21.25 -1.65
C GLY A 27 -3.00 20.78 -0.50
N ARG A 28 -2.45 19.56 -0.58
CA ARG A 28 -1.58 18.98 0.45
C ARG A 28 -0.15 18.88 -0.09
N THR A 29 0.81 19.20 0.77
CA THR A 29 2.24 19.02 0.46
C THR A 29 2.85 18.15 1.54
N PHE A 30 3.50 17.08 1.12
CA PHE A 30 4.25 16.22 2.02
C PHE A 30 5.46 15.68 1.30
N ASP A 31 6.60 15.67 1.97
CA ASP A 31 7.81 15.08 1.42
C ASP A 31 8.52 14.29 2.51
N SER A 32 8.79 13.04 2.22
CA SER A 32 9.47 12.10 3.11
C SER A 32 10.46 11.24 2.34
N GLU A 33 11.15 10.36 3.06
CA GLU A 33 12.06 9.38 2.50
C GLU A 33 11.38 8.45 1.47
N TRP A 34 10.12 8.09 1.69
CA TRP A 34 9.42 7.04 0.92
C TRP A 34 8.21 7.52 0.14
N LEU A 35 7.66 8.69 0.47
CA LEU A 35 6.44 9.22 -0.13
C LEU A 35 6.53 10.74 -0.31
N LYS A 36 6.14 11.22 -1.48
CA LYS A 36 5.94 12.63 -1.80
C LYS A 36 4.48 12.85 -2.23
N VAL A 37 3.88 13.92 -1.74
CA VAL A 37 2.55 14.39 -2.12
C VAL A 37 2.67 15.86 -2.52
N GLU A 38 2.17 16.19 -3.70
CA GLU A 38 2.25 17.52 -4.27
C GLU A 38 0.87 18.21 -4.25
N PRO A 39 0.83 19.57 -4.21
CA PRO A 39 -0.42 20.34 -4.13
C PRO A 39 -1.41 20.05 -5.25
N ASP A 40 -0.90 19.61 -6.40
CA ASP A 40 -1.67 19.29 -7.59
C ASP A 40 -2.30 17.88 -7.55
N GLY A 41 -2.14 17.15 -6.44
CA GLY A 41 -2.66 15.80 -6.23
C GLY A 41 -1.78 14.69 -6.79
N THR A 42 -0.56 14.99 -7.22
CA THR A 42 0.43 13.99 -7.60
C THR A 42 0.99 13.32 -6.35
N ILE A 43 0.95 12.00 -6.31
CA ILE A 43 1.50 11.18 -5.22
C ILE A 43 2.58 10.29 -5.79
N THR A 44 3.79 10.38 -5.24
CA THR A 44 4.96 9.63 -5.67
C THR A 44 5.45 8.74 -4.53
N VAL A 45 5.48 7.43 -4.76
CA VAL A 45 6.24 6.50 -3.92
C VAL A 45 7.68 6.51 -4.42
N LYS A 46 8.62 6.85 -3.53
CA LYS A 46 10.05 6.96 -3.83
C LYS A 46 10.72 5.58 -3.75
N GLY A 47 10.44 4.73 -4.72
CA GLY A 47 11.01 3.39 -4.79
C GLY A 47 12.50 3.39 -5.13
N SER A 48 13.05 4.44 -5.73
CA SER A 48 14.48 4.53 -6.04
C SER A 48 15.38 4.77 -4.82
N ASN A 49 14.79 4.99 -3.65
CA ASN A 49 15.54 5.28 -2.44
C ASN A 49 16.07 4.01 -1.76
N ALA A 50 17.32 4.06 -1.28
CA ALA A 50 18.06 2.96 -0.67
C ALA A 50 17.93 1.64 -1.48
N ASP A 51 17.44 0.57 -0.85
CA ASP A 51 17.27 -0.75 -1.48
C ASP A 51 15.87 -0.97 -2.08
N GLY A 52 15.02 0.07 -2.08
CA GLY A 52 13.64 0.01 -2.59
C GLY A 52 12.57 0.09 -1.53
N TYR A 53 11.38 0.55 -1.93
CA TYR A 53 10.20 0.60 -1.08
C TYR A 53 9.64 -0.81 -0.88
N ALA A 54 9.61 -1.31 0.35
CA ALA A 54 9.20 -2.67 0.68
C ALA A 54 7.85 -2.72 1.42
N TRP A 55 6.96 -3.64 1.05
CA TRP A 55 5.65 -3.83 1.67
C TRP A 55 5.12 -5.26 1.53
N ASP A 56 4.03 -5.56 2.24
CA ASP A 56 3.46 -6.90 2.35
C ASP A 56 2.31 -7.18 1.37
N GLY A 57 2.10 -6.36 0.34
CA GLY A 57 0.97 -6.51 -0.58
C GLY A 57 -0.39 -6.25 0.08
N CYS A 58 -1.44 -6.93 -0.40
CA CYS A 58 -2.77 -6.86 0.20
C CYS A 58 -2.80 -7.61 1.54
N SER A 59 -3.10 -6.89 2.63
CA SER A 59 -3.24 -7.44 3.99
C SER A 59 -4.67 -7.88 4.31
N PRO A 60 -4.89 -8.73 5.34
CA PRO A 60 -3.89 -9.40 6.18
C PRO A 60 -3.18 -10.56 5.48
N LYS A 61 -1.91 -10.75 5.82
CA LYS A 61 -1.12 -11.93 5.46
C LYS A 61 -0.41 -12.50 6.69
N PHE A 62 -0.14 -13.80 6.66
CA PHE A 62 0.67 -14.49 7.65
C PHE A 62 1.57 -15.50 6.94
N ASN A 63 2.78 -15.66 7.48
CA ASN A 63 3.74 -16.62 6.95
C ASN A 63 3.70 -17.87 7.84
N PHE A 64 3.52 -19.03 7.22
CA PHE A 64 3.65 -20.32 7.88
C PHE A 64 4.68 -21.15 7.12
N LEU A 65 5.78 -21.50 7.80
CA LEU A 65 6.99 -22.03 7.17
C LEU A 65 7.50 -21.08 6.06
N GLN A 66 7.68 -21.57 4.84
CA GLN A 66 8.13 -20.81 3.67
C GLN A 66 6.96 -20.38 2.76
N LEU A 67 5.72 -20.43 3.27
CA LEU A 67 4.51 -20.12 2.52
C LEU A 67 3.82 -18.89 3.11
N THR A 68 3.41 -17.98 2.25
CA THR A 68 2.59 -16.81 2.61
C THR A 68 1.12 -17.10 2.33
N PHE A 69 0.28 -16.96 3.35
CA PHE A 69 -1.16 -17.13 3.27
C PHE A 69 -1.86 -15.81 3.63
N GLY A 70 -3.05 -15.59 3.08
CA GLY A 70 -3.85 -14.39 3.38
C GLY A 70 -4.59 -13.86 2.16
N THR A 71 -4.83 -12.54 2.15
CA THR A 71 -5.50 -11.86 1.05
C THR A 71 -4.70 -12.03 -0.25
N PRO A 72 -5.28 -12.57 -1.34
CA PRO A 72 -4.55 -12.75 -2.59
C PRO A 72 -4.14 -11.41 -3.22
N ASP A 73 -3.02 -11.36 -3.94
CA ASP A 73 -2.63 -10.15 -4.72
C ASP A 73 -3.14 -10.21 -6.18
N GLY A 74 -3.84 -11.29 -6.51
CA GLY A 74 -4.40 -11.56 -7.84
C GLY A 74 -3.37 -12.10 -8.84
N MET A 75 -3.81 -12.23 -10.09
CA MET A 75 -3.00 -12.77 -11.18
C MET A 75 -1.87 -11.82 -11.58
N PRO A 76 -0.72 -12.34 -12.06
CA PRO A 76 0.33 -11.51 -12.62
C PRO A 76 -0.13 -10.85 -13.92
N VAL A 77 0.17 -9.56 -14.08
CA VAL A 77 -0.07 -8.80 -15.31
C VAL A 77 1.09 -9.03 -16.26
N TYR A 78 0.81 -9.43 -17.51
CA TYR A 78 1.82 -9.84 -18.49
C TYR A 78 2.96 -8.83 -18.67
N ASN A 79 2.64 -7.54 -18.78
CA ASN A 79 3.64 -6.51 -19.07
C ASN A 79 4.62 -6.26 -17.93
N THR A 80 4.17 -6.43 -16.68
CA THR A 80 4.95 -6.07 -15.49
C THR A 80 5.42 -7.28 -14.70
N CYS A 81 4.86 -8.47 -15.00
CA CYS A 81 4.99 -9.71 -14.22
C CYS A 81 4.65 -9.55 -12.73
N LYS A 82 3.98 -8.45 -12.36
CA LYS A 82 3.57 -8.13 -11.00
C LYS A 82 2.09 -8.47 -10.81
N PRO A 83 1.66 -8.84 -9.60
CA PRO A 83 0.24 -9.05 -9.32
C PRO A 83 -0.60 -7.82 -9.68
N ILE A 84 -1.84 -8.03 -10.11
CA ILE A 84 -2.76 -6.95 -10.52
C ILE A 84 -3.01 -5.91 -9.41
N THR A 85 -2.89 -6.29 -8.13
CA THR A 85 -3.04 -5.35 -7.00
C THR A 85 -1.72 -4.72 -6.55
N TYR A 86 -0.59 -5.00 -7.21
CA TYR A 86 0.74 -4.58 -6.79
C TYR A 86 0.83 -3.07 -6.55
N TYR A 87 0.56 -2.26 -7.58
CA TYR A 87 0.64 -0.80 -7.46
C TYR A 87 -0.44 -0.25 -6.53
N ALA A 88 -1.67 -0.78 -6.60
CA ALA A 88 -2.75 -0.36 -5.72
C ALA A 88 -2.39 -0.57 -4.24
N SER A 89 -1.87 -1.75 -3.89
CA SER A 89 -1.46 -2.09 -2.52
C SER A 89 -0.26 -1.27 -2.06
N MET A 90 0.70 -0.99 -2.95
CA MET A 90 1.86 -0.16 -2.65
C MET A 90 1.46 1.27 -2.25
N PHE A 91 0.63 1.92 -3.06
CA PHE A 91 0.14 3.27 -2.74
C PHE A 91 -0.75 3.27 -1.50
N HIS A 92 -1.59 2.25 -1.30
CA HIS A 92 -2.42 2.15 -0.10
C HIS A 92 -1.59 1.97 1.18
N ASP A 93 -0.54 1.16 1.13
CA ASP A 93 0.38 0.95 2.24
C ASP A 93 1.15 2.23 2.57
N ALA A 94 1.83 2.84 1.59
CA ALA A 94 2.60 4.07 1.78
C ALA A 94 1.73 5.21 2.33
N MET A 95 0.55 5.40 1.76
CA MET A 95 -0.40 6.41 2.24
C MET A 95 -0.89 6.12 3.66
N ASN A 96 -1.11 4.85 4.02
CA ASN A 96 -1.52 4.49 5.37
C ASN A 96 -0.44 4.73 6.42
N GLN A 97 0.84 4.58 6.06
CA GLN A 97 1.96 4.88 6.95
C GLN A 97 2.00 6.38 7.30
N TYR A 98 1.78 7.24 6.31
CA TYR A 98 1.88 8.70 6.48
C TYR A 98 0.56 9.44 6.67
N LYS A 99 -0.59 8.76 6.68
CA LYS A 99 -1.92 9.39 6.76
C LYS A 99 -2.10 10.40 7.89
N LYS A 100 -1.47 10.16 9.05
CA LYS A 100 -1.55 11.04 10.23
C LYS A 100 -0.78 12.34 10.03
N VAL A 101 0.29 12.31 9.25
CA VAL A 101 1.16 13.47 9.01
C VAL A 101 0.61 14.31 7.86
N ILE A 102 0.04 13.66 6.84
CA ILE A 102 -0.53 14.33 5.66
C ILE A 102 -1.96 14.83 5.92
N ASP A 103 -2.54 14.48 7.07
CA ASP A 103 -3.96 14.74 7.39
C ASP A 103 -4.91 14.25 6.28
N ILE A 104 -4.72 12.98 5.90
CA ILE A 104 -5.54 12.31 4.90
C ILE A 104 -6.50 11.38 5.63
N SER A 105 -7.78 11.53 5.31
CA SER A 105 -8.80 10.64 5.85
C SER A 105 -8.61 9.24 5.27
N ARG A 106 -8.89 8.23 6.10
CA ARG A 106 -8.92 6.84 5.63
C ARG A 106 -9.86 6.63 4.45
N LYS A 107 -10.97 7.39 4.38
CA LYS A 107 -11.91 7.33 3.26
C LYS A 107 -11.24 7.72 1.94
N GLU A 108 -10.37 8.74 1.95
CA GLU A 108 -9.60 9.16 0.77
C GLU A 108 -8.59 8.06 0.37
N THR A 109 -7.84 7.51 1.33
CA THR A 109 -6.89 6.42 1.06
C THR A 109 -7.57 5.15 0.53
N ASP A 110 -8.68 4.73 1.13
CA ASP A 110 -9.45 3.55 0.68
C ASP A 110 -10.10 3.81 -0.69
N LYS A 111 -10.52 5.05 -0.97
CA LYS A 111 -11.07 5.43 -2.29
C LYS A 111 -9.99 5.40 -3.36
N LEU A 112 -8.79 5.92 -3.07
CA LEU A 112 -7.64 5.86 -3.97
C LEU A 112 -7.28 4.40 -4.30
N PHE A 113 -7.27 3.52 -3.29
CA PHE A 113 -7.04 2.10 -3.49
C PHE A 113 -8.07 1.47 -4.44
N LYS A 114 -9.36 1.74 -4.20
CA LYS A 114 -10.46 1.28 -5.07
C LYS A 114 -10.30 1.78 -6.51
N ASP A 115 -9.99 3.06 -6.69
CA ASP A 115 -9.87 3.68 -8.00
C ASP A 115 -8.68 3.08 -8.77
N ASN A 116 -7.56 2.80 -8.09
CA ASN A 116 -6.41 2.09 -8.66
C ASN A 116 -6.73 0.62 -9.01
N LEU A 117 -7.45 -0.11 -8.17
CA LEU A 117 -7.90 -1.48 -8.48
C LEU A 117 -8.82 -1.52 -9.70
N ARG A 118 -9.72 -0.53 -9.82
CA ARG A 118 -10.62 -0.41 -10.97
C ARG A 118 -9.84 -0.07 -12.24
N ALA A 119 -8.88 0.85 -12.16
CA ALA A 119 -8.01 1.21 -13.28
C ALA A 119 -7.16 0.01 -13.76
N ALA A 120 -6.74 -0.86 -12.84
CA ALA A 120 -6.03 -2.10 -13.14
C ALA A 120 -6.93 -3.21 -13.72
N GLY A 121 -8.26 -3.04 -13.75
CA GLY A 121 -9.20 -4.06 -14.25
C GLY A 121 -9.46 -5.22 -13.29
N PHE A 122 -9.17 -5.05 -11.99
CA PHE A 122 -9.35 -6.13 -11.02
C PHE A 122 -10.82 -6.34 -10.68
N ILE A 123 -11.42 -7.45 -11.10
CA ILE A 123 -12.86 -7.72 -10.97
C ILE A 123 -13.35 -7.72 -9.51
N TRP A 124 -12.53 -8.22 -8.58
CA TRP A 124 -12.88 -8.34 -7.16
C TRP A 124 -12.61 -7.05 -6.36
N TRP A 125 -12.47 -5.91 -7.04
CA TRP A 125 -12.19 -4.61 -6.41
C TRP A 125 -13.18 -4.27 -5.30
N TRP A 126 -14.46 -4.62 -5.47
CA TRP A 126 -15.52 -4.32 -4.51
C TRP A 126 -15.38 -5.12 -3.21
N LEU A 127 -14.98 -6.39 -3.31
CA LEU A 127 -14.73 -7.25 -2.15
C LEU A 127 -13.54 -6.75 -1.35
N TYR A 128 -12.47 -6.34 -2.03
CA TYR A 128 -11.26 -5.80 -1.40
C TYR A 128 -11.53 -4.45 -0.77
N TYR A 129 -12.26 -3.58 -1.47
CA TYR A 129 -12.71 -2.30 -0.93
C TYR A 129 -13.58 -2.49 0.31
N PHE A 130 -14.54 -3.42 0.27
CA PHE A 130 -15.38 -3.71 1.43
C PHE A 130 -14.57 -4.27 2.60
N ALA A 131 -13.61 -5.16 2.33
CA ALA A 131 -12.70 -5.69 3.34
C ALA A 131 -11.92 -4.56 4.02
N VAL A 132 -11.26 -3.67 3.28
CA VAL A 132 -10.50 -2.57 3.91
C VAL A 132 -11.39 -1.62 4.70
N ARG A 133 -12.66 -1.42 4.30
CA ARG A 133 -13.64 -0.60 5.03
C ARG A 133 -14.08 -1.26 6.34
N THR A 134 -14.38 -2.56 6.30
CA THR A 134 -14.89 -3.33 7.45
C THR A 134 -13.77 -3.70 8.43
N PHE A 135 -12.60 -4.10 7.95
CA PHE A 135 -11.48 -4.48 8.82
C PHE A 135 -10.97 -3.35 9.68
N GLY A 136 -10.87 -2.12 9.19
CA GLY A 136 -10.49 -1.02 10.08
C GLY A 136 -11.66 -0.50 10.93
N TRP A 137 -12.87 -1.05 10.81
CA TRP A 137 -13.92 -0.86 11.81
C TRP A 137 -13.78 -1.91 12.93
N ILE A 138 -13.53 -3.17 12.55
CA ILE A 138 -13.32 -4.31 13.47
C ILE A 138 -12.01 -4.20 14.26
N MET A 139 -10.91 -3.83 13.61
CA MET A 139 -9.59 -3.61 14.22
C MET A 139 -9.51 -2.25 14.93
N GLY A 140 -10.62 -1.78 15.50
CA GLY A 140 -10.84 -0.48 16.16
C GLY A 140 -9.89 -0.18 17.33
N LYS A 141 -8.60 -0.04 17.04
CA LYS A 141 -7.72 0.97 17.60
C LYS A 141 -7.78 2.08 16.53
N TRP A 142 -8.59 3.13 16.64
CA TRP A 142 -8.56 4.12 17.70
C TRP A 142 -9.87 4.90 17.69
N LYS A 143 -10.39 5.18 18.89
CA LYS A 143 -11.42 6.22 19.12
C LYS A 143 -10.94 7.53 18.51
N LEU A 144 -11.89 8.26 17.93
CA LEU A 144 -11.81 9.67 17.58
C LEU A 144 -11.10 10.44 18.70
N SER A 145 -10.02 11.12 18.36
CA SER A 145 -9.56 12.34 19.02
C SER A 145 -9.17 13.33 17.95
#